data_AF-A0AAU7IJC3-F1
#
_entry.id   AF-A0AAU7IJC3-F1
#
_cell.length_a   1.000
_cell.length_b   1.000
_cell.length_c   1.000
_cell.angle_alpha   90.00
_cell.angle_beta   90.00
_cell.angle_gamma   90.00
#
_symmetry.space_group_name_H-M   'P 1'
#
loop_
_entity.id
_entity.type
_entity.pdbx_description
1 polymer ?
#
loop_
_entity_poly.entity_id
_entity_poly.type
_entity_poly.pdbx_seq_one_letter_code
_entity_poly.pdbx_strand_id
1 'polypeptide(L)'
;MNFDEMLASLSPKREAVEINGYKFYARPMTVSEFGEFYFKNENTEERNDRMILNCIQHEDGTSVFKEIAQVQKLYTTVRSQLASAVSNASILTKDSDVLEKN
;
A
#
# COMPACT_ATOMS: atom_id res chain seq x y z
N MET A 1 -29.00 -1.56 -3.64
CA MET A 1 -27.54 -1.48 -3.69
C MET A 1 -27.04 -1.76 -2.29
N ASN A 2 -26.27 -2.83 -2.10
CA ASN A 2 -25.70 -3.16 -0.80
C ASN A 2 -24.49 -2.24 -0.53
N PHE A 3 -24.34 -1.76 0.69
CA PHE A 3 -23.21 -0.92 1.10
C PHE A 3 -21.86 -1.65 0.91
N ASP A 4 -21.83 -2.96 1.17
CA ASP A 4 -20.61 -3.77 1.00
C ASP A 4 -20.20 -3.90 -0.47
N GLU A 5 -21.18 -4.06 -1.36
CA GLU A 5 -20.95 -4.10 -2.81
C GLU A 5 -20.44 -2.74 -3.33
N MET A 6 -20.98 -1.64 -2.80
CA MET A 6 -20.51 -0.29 -3.11
C MET A 6 -19.05 -0.11 -2.68
N LEU A 7 -18.69 -0.46 -1.44
CA LEU A 7 -17.31 -0.36 -0.97
C LEU A 7 -16.34 -1.25 -1.75
N ALA A 8 -16.75 -2.46 -2.10
CA ALA A 8 -15.96 -3.34 -2.96
C ALA A 8 -15.73 -2.71 -4.34
N SER A 9 -16.75 -2.07 -4.93
CA SER A 9 -16.63 -1.39 -6.24
C SER A 9 -15.75 -0.14 -6.22
N LEU A 10 -15.61 0.51 -5.06
CA LEU A 10 -14.75 1.68 -4.85
C LEU A 10 -13.30 1.30 -4.54
N SER A 11 -13.00 0.01 -4.38
CA SER A 11 -11.63 -0.44 -4.13
C SER A 11 -10.77 -0.22 -5.38
N PRO A 12 -9.69 0.59 -5.31
CA PRO A 12 -8.84 0.85 -6.46
C PRO A 12 -8.18 -0.44 -6.96
N LYS A 13 -7.89 -0.47 -8.26
CA LYS A 13 -7.22 -1.61 -8.90
C LYS A 13 -5.83 -1.80 -8.28
N ARG A 14 -5.55 -3.04 -7.87
CA ARG A 14 -4.22 -3.44 -7.37
C ARG A 14 -3.30 -3.64 -8.57
N GLU A 15 -2.38 -2.72 -8.80
CA GLU A 15 -1.35 -2.90 -9.82
C GLU A 15 -0.23 -3.79 -9.27
N ALA A 16 0.23 -4.71 -10.13
CA ALA A 16 1.34 -5.58 -9.78
C ALA A 16 2.66 -4.83 -9.91
N VAL A 17 3.46 -4.88 -8.85
CA VAL A 17 4.86 -4.45 -8.83
C VAL A 17 5.71 -5.69 -9.05
N GLU A 18 6.45 -5.74 -10.15
CA GLU A 18 7.33 -6.87 -10.46
C GLU A 18 8.77 -6.53 -10.10
N ILE A 19 9.38 -7.36 -9.25
CA ILE A 19 10.78 -7.22 -8.81
C ILE A 19 11.45 -8.57 -9.04
N ASN A 20 12.40 -8.63 -9.97
CA ASN A 20 13.13 -9.87 -10.32
C ASN A 20 12.22 -11.07 -10.63
N GLY A 21 11.08 -10.84 -11.31
CA GLY A 21 10.11 -11.88 -11.65
C GLY A 21 9.12 -12.24 -10.53
N TYR A 22 9.27 -11.69 -9.32
CA TYR A 22 8.29 -11.81 -8.24
C TYR A 22 7.27 -10.68 -8.33
N LYS A 23 5.99 -11.02 -8.21
CA LYS A 23 4.88 -10.06 -8.24
C LYS A 23 4.37 -9.76 -6.84
N PHE A 24 4.24 -8.47 -6.56
CA PHE A 24 3.67 -7.93 -5.34
C PHE A 24 2.49 -7.04 -5.69
N TYR A 25 1.43 -7.08 -4.89
CA TYR A 25 0.23 -6.29 -5.12
C TYR A 25 0.08 -5.31 -3.97
N ALA A 26 0.13 -4.01 -4.27
CA ALA A 26 -0.12 -2.98 -3.28
C ALA A 26 -1.62 -2.68 -3.21
N ARG A 27 -2.21 -2.84 -2.03
CA ARG A 27 -3.55 -2.29 -1.77
C ARG A 27 -3.44 -0.86 -1.23
N PRO A 28 -4.48 -0.03 -1.43
CA PRO A 28 -4.56 1.25 -0.74
C PRO A 28 -4.59 1.05 0.79
N MET A 29 -4.10 2.05 1.50
CA MET A 29 -4.32 2.20 2.92
C MET A 29 -5.79 2.58 3.19
N THR A 30 -6.35 2.04 4.26
CA THR A 30 -7.58 2.60 4.84
C THR A 30 -7.29 3.96 5.48
N VAL A 31 -8.34 4.75 5.72
CA VAL A 31 -8.22 6.05 6.43
C VAL A 31 -7.58 5.86 7.81
N SER A 32 -7.92 4.77 8.52
CA SER A 32 -7.35 4.47 9.83
C SER A 32 -5.85 4.14 9.75
N GLU A 33 -5.44 3.34 8.78
CA GLU A 33 -4.02 3.00 8.54
C GLU A 33 -3.21 4.22 8.13
N PHE A 34 -3.76 5.07 7.26
CA PHE A 34 -3.15 6.33 6.89
C PHE A 34 -2.93 7.21 8.13
N GLY A 35 -3.96 7.33 8.98
CA GLY A 35 -3.91 7.99 10.28
C GLY A 35 -2.78 7.47 11.17
N GLU A 36 -2.70 6.15 11.31
CA GLU A 36 -1.71 5.48 12.15
C GLU A 36 -0.28 5.65 11.64
N PHE A 37 -0.05 5.41 10.35
CA PHE A 37 1.29 5.43 9.78
C PHE A 37 1.88 6.84 9.70
N TYR A 38 1.06 7.87 9.44
CA TYR A 38 1.55 9.24 9.22
C TYR A 38 1.45 10.16 10.43
N PHE A 39 0.52 9.93 11.37
CA PHE A 39 0.28 10.89 12.46
C PHE A 39 0.52 10.33 13.86
N LYS A 40 0.50 9.00 14.06
CA LYS A 40 0.67 8.40 15.40
C LYS A 40 2.08 7.90 15.69
N ASN A 41 2.88 7.62 14.66
CA ASN A 41 4.22 7.09 14.85
C ASN A 41 5.26 8.22 14.82
N GLU A 42 5.91 8.47 15.95
CA GLU A 42 7.03 9.43 16.05
C GLU A 42 8.29 8.94 15.32
N ASN A 43 8.41 7.62 15.09
CA ASN A 43 9.52 7.02 14.36
C ASN A 43 9.18 6.87 12.87
N THR A 44 9.57 7.87 12.08
CA THR A 44 9.37 7.91 10.63
C THR A 44 10.08 6.76 9.89
N GLU A 45 11.13 6.17 10.48
CA GLU A 45 11.85 5.05 9.87
C GLU A 45 11.01 3.77 9.84
N GLU A 46 10.12 3.54 10.81
CA GLU A 46 9.24 2.37 10.83
C GLU A 46 8.00 2.52 9.93
N ARG A 47 7.67 3.75 9.52
CA ARG A 47 6.46 4.03 8.73
C ARG A 47 6.40 3.18 7.48
N ASN A 48 7.47 3.18 6.70
CA ASN A 48 7.53 2.42 5.45
C ASN A 48 7.43 0.91 5.70
N ASP A 49 7.99 0.42 6.80
CA ASP A 49 7.93 -1.00 7.14
C ASP A 49 6.51 -1.43 7.48
N ARG A 50 5.79 -0.60 8.25
CA ARG A 50 4.38 -0.84 8.57
C ARG A 50 3.48 -0.74 7.35
N MET A 51 3.73 0.22 6.47
CA MET A 51 3.02 0.31 5.19
C MET A 51 3.20 -0.97 4.37
N ILE A 52 4.44 -1.44 4.21
CA ILE A 52 4.75 -2.65 3.45
C ILE A 52 4.10 -3.88 4.11
N LEU A 53 4.26 -4.05 5.42
CA LEU A 53 3.73 -5.18 6.18
C LEU A 53 2.21 -5.34 5.98
N ASN A 54 1.47 -4.23 6.05
CA ASN A 54 0.02 -4.26 6.03
C ASN A 54 -0.58 -4.25 4.62
N CYS A 55 0.09 -3.58 3.67
CA CYS A 55 -0.50 -3.24 2.37
C CYS A 55 0.09 -4.01 1.18
N ILE A 56 1.20 -4.74 1.34
CA ILE A 56 1.74 -5.61 0.29
C ILE A 56 1.18 -7.01 0.43
N GLN A 57 0.53 -7.46 -0.65
CA GLN A 57 -0.23 -8.70 -0.70
C GLN A 57 0.17 -9.55 -1.92
N HIS A 58 -0.14 -10.84 -1.82
CA HIS A 58 -0.22 -11.72 -2.96
C HIS A 58 -1.45 -11.37 -3.81
N GLU A 59 -1.55 -11.97 -5.00
CA GLU A 59 -2.65 -11.72 -5.94
C GLU A 59 -4.03 -12.04 -5.32
N ASP A 60 -4.10 -13.06 -4.47
CA ASP A 60 -5.30 -13.47 -3.74
C ASP A 60 -5.67 -12.53 -2.57
N GLY A 61 -4.86 -11.51 -2.31
CA GLY A 61 -5.06 -10.57 -1.21
C GLY A 61 -4.52 -11.02 0.14
N THR A 62 -3.85 -12.17 0.22
CA THR A 62 -3.18 -12.60 1.46
C THR A 62 -1.89 -11.82 1.68
N SER A 63 -1.51 -11.61 2.94
CA SER A 63 -0.30 -10.85 3.28
C SER A 63 0.97 -11.58 2.86
N VAL A 64 1.90 -10.86 2.22
CA VAL A 64 3.23 -11.40 1.86
C VAL A 64 4.12 -11.52 3.10
N PHE A 65 4.07 -10.52 3.97
CA PHE A 65 4.85 -10.44 5.19
C PHE A 65 3.93 -10.68 6.40
N LYS A 66 4.43 -11.41 7.39
CA LYS A 66 3.71 -11.74 8.63
C LYS A 66 4.15 -10.89 9.81
N GLU A 67 5.36 -10.36 9.76
CA GLU A 67 5.96 -9.58 10.84
C GLU A 67 6.92 -8.50 10.29
N ILE A 68 7.10 -7.42 11.05
CA ILE A 68 7.94 -6.29 10.65
C ILE A 68 9.40 -6.69 10.43
N ALA A 69 9.89 -7.69 11.17
CA ALA A 69 11.25 -8.22 11.06
C ALA A 69 11.53 -8.84 9.69
N GLN A 70 10.51 -9.32 8.96
CA GLN A 70 10.68 -9.80 7.59
C GLN A 70 10.87 -8.64 6.61
N VAL A 71 10.14 -7.54 6.81
CA VAL A 71 10.24 -6.33 6.00
C VAL A 71 11.61 -5.65 6.19
N GLN A 72 12.11 -5.62 7.43
CA GLN A 72 13.42 -5.04 7.76
C GLN A 72 14.61 -5.82 7.17
N LYS A 73 14.41 -7.06 6.71
CA LYS A 73 15.43 -7.85 5.99
C LYS A 73 15.50 -7.51 4.51
N LEU A 74 14.56 -6.71 3.98
CA LEU A 74 14.58 -6.31 2.57
C LEU A 74 15.76 -5.39 2.29
N TYR A 75 16.35 -5.54 1.11
CA TYR A 75 17.29 -4.55 0.60
C TYR A 75 16.60 -3.19 0.48
N THR A 76 17.35 -2.11 0.75
CA THR A 76 16.85 -0.73 0.78
C THR A 76 16.12 -0.33 -0.50
N THR A 77 16.57 -0.80 -1.66
CA THR A 77 15.93 -0.57 -2.97
C THR A 77 14.57 -1.24 -3.08
N VAL A 78 14.46 -2.51 -2.68
CA VAL A 78 13.20 -3.28 -2.67
C VAL A 78 12.21 -2.66 -1.69
N ARG A 79 12.68 -2.33 -0.48
CA ARG A 79 11.89 -1.65 0.54
C ARG A 79 11.32 -0.33 0.02
N SER A 80 12.16 0.49 -0.63
CA SER A 80 11.72 1.75 -1.22
C SER A 80 10.65 1.55 -2.30
N GLN A 81 10.87 0.61 -3.23
CA GLN A 81 9.91 0.32 -4.31
C GLN A 81 8.55 -0.12 -3.77
N LEU A 82 8.53 -1.02 -2.78
CA LEU A 82 7.28 -1.49 -2.17
C LEU A 82 6.56 -0.37 -1.41
N ALA A 83 7.28 0.46 -0.65
CA ALA A 83 6.68 1.60 0.05
C ALA A 83 6.12 2.66 -0.93
N SER A 84 6.82 2.92 -2.03
CA SER A 84 6.35 3.80 -3.11
C SER A 84 5.10 3.24 -3.77
N ALA A 85 5.02 1.93 -4.01
CA ALA A 85 3.83 1.31 -4.58
C ALA A 85 2.60 1.47 -3.67
N VAL A 86 2.75 1.28 -2.36
CA VAL A 86 1.66 1.52 -1.39
C VAL A 86 1.25 2.99 -1.38
N SER A 87 2.21 3.91 -1.40
CA SER A 87 1.94 5.36 -1.47
C SER A 87 1.16 5.73 -2.74
N ASN A 88 1.56 5.18 -3.88
CA ASN A 88 0.90 5.43 -5.16
C ASN A 88 -0.52 4.88 -5.18
N ALA A 89 -0.73 3.67 -4.65
CA ALA A 89 -2.06 3.09 -4.56
C ALA A 89 -3.01 3.86 -3.62
N SER A 90 -2.48 4.66 -2.68
CA SER A 90 -3.27 5.29 -1.61
C SER A 90 -3.47 6.79 -1.76
N ILE A 91 -2.48 7.50 -2.32
CA ILE A 91 -2.42 8.98 -2.31
C ILE A 91 -2.31 9.53 -3.73
N LEU A 92 -1.51 8.88 -4.58
CA LEU A 92 -1.18 9.35 -5.92
C LEU A 92 -1.88 8.47 -6.96
N THR A 93 -3.21 8.52 -6.99
CA THR A 93 -3.97 7.94 -8.09
C THR A 93 -3.89 8.88 -9.30
N LYS A 94 -3.51 8.37 -10.48
CA LYS A 94 -3.43 9.15 -11.73
C LYS A 94 -4.69 9.98 -12.07
N ASP A 95 -5.85 9.64 -11.51
CA ASP A 95 -7.11 10.35 -11.75
C ASP A 95 -7.31 11.60 -10.88
N SER A 96 -6.56 11.80 -9.78
CA SER A 96 -6.70 13.01 -8.97
C SER A 96 -6.24 14.28 -9.69
N ASP A 97 -5.40 14.15 -10.72
CA ASP A 97 -5.00 15.26 -11.63
C ASP A 97 -6.16 15.75 -12.53
N VAL A 98 -7.28 15.01 -12.61
CA VAL A 98 -8.46 15.41 -13.40
C VAL A 98 -9.39 16.33 -12.61
N LEU A 99 -9.34 16.29 -11.27
CA LEU A 99 -10.25 17.07 -10.42
C LEU A 99 -9.80 18.52 -10.18
N GLU A 100 -8.52 18.86 -10.40
CA GLU A 100 -8.01 20.24 -10.20
C GLU A 100 -8.22 21.18 -11.39
N LYS A 101 -8.88 20.73 -12.48
CA LYS A 101 -9.05 21.52 -13.71
C LYS A 101 -10.46 22.09 -13.97
N ASN A 102 -11.34 22.16 -12.97
CA ASN A 102 -12.65 22.82 -13.11
C ASN A 102 -12.83 23.99 -12.15
#